data_AF-A0A9P5X0L9-F1
#
_entry.id   AF-A0A9P5X0L9-F1
#
_cell.length_a   1.000
_cell.length_b   1.000
_cell.length_c   1.000
_cell.angle_alpha   90.00
_cell.angle_beta   90.00
_cell.angle_gamma   90.00
#
_symmetry.space_group_name_H-M   'P 1'
#
loop_
_entity.id
_entity.type
_entity.pdbx_description
1 polymer ?
#
loop_
_entity_poly.entity_id
_entity_poly.type
_entity_poly.pdbx_seq_one_letter_code
_entity_poly.pdbx_strand_id
1 'polypeptide(L)'
;MAVQFKALIVDLLQELEKAGKEIGKRIAIIVDGLDECNSADDQRKIIETIAAAARSGTTPFCWAFFSRPSPHIEGSFSHTDVTRITRTTVLPFSNDADSDIELYLRDGFENILRDRNISAKSQWPSDDDMQTLVKASNGLFIYAATALRVVARAGFPEEALRAV
;
A
#
# COMPACT_ATOMS: atom_id res chain seq x y z
N MET A 1 -21.83 7.19 8.01
CA MET A 1 -21.24 6.04 7.31
C MET A 1 -22.25 4.93 6.98
N ALA A 2 -22.82 4.19 7.94
CA ALA A 2 -23.76 3.10 7.63
C ALA A 2 -24.93 3.53 6.71
N VAL A 3 -25.47 4.74 6.92
CA VAL A 3 -26.49 5.35 6.05
C VAL A 3 -25.98 5.53 4.61
N GLN A 4 -24.77 6.08 4.44
CA GLN A 4 -24.17 6.31 3.12
C GLN A 4 -23.81 5.00 2.44
N PHE A 5 -23.24 4.03 3.17
CA PHE A 5 -22.93 2.72 2.63
C PHE A 5 -24.19 2.02 2.13
N LYS A 6 -25.27 2.06 2.91
CA LYS A 6 -26.56 1.50 2.48
C LYS A 6 -27.07 2.17 1.21
N ALA A 7 -27.19 3.50 1.21
CA ALA A 7 -27.79 4.23 0.09
C ALA A 7 -26.94 4.15 -1.19
N LEU A 8 -25.63 4.28 -1.08
CA LEU A 8 -24.74 4.43 -2.24
C LEU A 8 -24.19 3.10 -2.76
N ILE A 9 -24.18 2.05 -1.93
CA ILE A 9 -23.66 0.74 -2.31
C ILE A 9 -24.78 -0.29 -2.34
N VAL A 10 -25.40 -0.57 -1.20
CA VAL A 10 -26.37 -1.68 -1.10
C VAL A 10 -27.62 -1.42 -1.95
N ASP A 11 -28.25 -0.26 -1.76
CA ASP A 11 -29.50 0.07 -2.44
C ASP A 11 -29.29 0.23 -3.94
N LEU A 12 -28.18 0.87 -4.34
CA LEU A 12 -27.82 1.02 -5.75
C LEU A 12 -27.60 -0.33 -6.44
N LEU A 13 -26.91 -1.27 -5.80
CA LEU A 13 -26.72 -2.62 -6.35
C LEU A 13 -28.07 -3.35 -6.50
N GLN A 14 -28.94 -3.24 -5.49
CA GLN A 14 -30.28 -3.84 -5.56
C GLN A 14 -31.14 -3.25 -6.68
N GLU A 15 -31.05 -1.94 -6.91
CA GLU A 15 -31.74 -1.27 -8.02
C GLU A 15 -31.22 -1.73 -9.38
N LEU A 16 -29.90 -1.90 -9.52
CA LEU A 16 -29.29 -2.43 -10.73
C LEU A 16 -29.74 -3.88 -11.01
N GLU A 17 -29.76 -4.74 -9.99
CA GLU A 17 -30.28 -6.11 -10.12
C GLU A 17 -31.75 -6.12 -10.57
N LYS A 18 -32.60 -5.28 -9.95
CA LYS A 18 -34.02 -5.15 -10.32
C LYS A 18 -34.19 -4.65 -11.76
N ALA A 19 -33.28 -3.81 -12.24
CA ALA A 19 -33.26 -3.34 -13.63
C ALA A 19 -32.72 -4.40 -14.61
N GLY A 20 -32.45 -5.63 -14.16
CA GLY A 20 -31.93 -6.73 -14.98
C GLY A 20 -30.47 -6.53 -15.39
N LYS A 21 -29.73 -5.66 -14.68
CA LYS A 21 -28.29 -5.49 -14.92
C LYS A 21 -27.55 -6.60 -14.20
N GLU A 22 -26.70 -7.29 -14.94
CA GLU A 22 -25.85 -8.32 -14.36
C GLU A 22 -24.77 -7.66 -13.50
N ILE A 23 -24.75 -8.01 -12.21
CA ILE A 23 -23.71 -7.59 -11.29
C ILE A 23 -22.72 -8.74 -11.16
N GLY A 24 -21.45 -8.44 -11.40
CA GLY A 24 -20.36 -9.41 -11.24
C GLY A 24 -20.41 -10.07 -9.86
N LYS A 25 -20.21 -11.39 -9.81
CA LYS A 25 -20.10 -12.13 -8.56
C LYS A 25 -18.68 -12.03 -8.04
N ARG A 26 -18.52 -11.90 -6.71
CA ARG A 26 -17.23 -11.87 -6.00
C ARG A 26 -16.30 -10.75 -6.48
N ILE A 27 -16.80 -9.53 -6.48
CA ILE A 27 -15.99 -8.35 -6.83
C ILE A 27 -15.05 -8.04 -5.66
N ALA A 28 -13.76 -8.02 -5.90
CA ALA A 28 -12.77 -7.65 -4.88
C ALA A 28 -12.79 -6.13 -4.65
N ILE A 29 -12.91 -5.71 -3.38
CA ILE A 29 -12.80 -4.31 -2.97
C ILE A 29 -11.64 -4.18 -1.99
N ILE A 30 -10.67 -3.34 -2.35
CA ILE A 30 -9.48 -3.07 -1.54
C ILE A 30 -9.68 -1.72 -0.85
N VAL A 31 -9.61 -1.73 0.47
CA VAL A 31 -9.61 -0.54 1.32
C VAL A 31 -8.20 -0.35 1.83
N ASP A 32 -7.48 0.59 1.22
CA ASP A 32 -6.10 0.91 1.57
C ASP A 32 -6.04 2.12 2.53
N GLY A 33 -5.05 2.14 3.42
CA GLY A 33 -4.81 3.24 4.36
C GLY A 33 -5.90 3.42 5.41
N LEU A 34 -6.51 2.34 5.93
CA LEU A 34 -7.58 2.47 6.93
C LEU A 34 -7.13 3.24 8.19
N ASP A 35 -5.85 3.14 8.56
CA ASP A 35 -5.27 3.87 9.69
C ASP A 35 -5.21 5.39 9.51
N GLU A 36 -5.36 5.91 8.29
CA GLU A 36 -5.37 7.34 7.98
C GLU A 36 -6.74 8.00 8.23
N CYS A 37 -7.75 7.24 8.64
CA CYS A 37 -9.05 7.80 9.01
C CYS A 37 -8.97 8.76 10.20
N ASN A 38 -9.84 9.77 10.22
CA ASN A 38 -9.84 10.88 11.18
C ASN A 38 -9.92 10.46 12.66
N SER A 39 -10.52 9.30 12.96
CA SER A 39 -10.69 8.82 14.33
C SER A 39 -10.77 7.30 14.42
N ALA A 40 -10.44 6.76 15.60
CA ALA A 40 -10.62 5.34 15.93
C ALA A 40 -12.08 4.89 15.80
N ASP A 41 -13.03 5.77 16.13
CA ASP A 41 -14.46 5.48 15.97
C ASP A 41 -14.86 5.37 14.51
N ASP A 42 -14.28 6.18 13.63
CA ASP A 42 -14.53 6.07 12.19
C ASP A 42 -13.94 4.77 11.64
N GLN A 43 -12.71 4.41 12.01
CA GLN A 43 -12.08 3.13 11.64
C GLN A 43 -12.98 1.95 12.03
N ARG A 44 -13.44 1.93 13.29
CA ARG A 44 -14.36 0.89 13.80
C ARG A 44 -15.67 0.85 13.03
N LYS A 45 -16.32 1.99 12.81
CA LYS A 45 -17.59 2.06 12.06
C LYS A 45 -17.43 1.53 10.63
N ILE A 46 -16.29 1.76 9.96
CA ILE A 46 -16.00 1.23 8.61
C ILE A 46 -16.00 -0.29 8.66
N ILE A 47 -15.21 -0.85 9.56
CA ILE A 47 -15.06 -2.30 9.72
C ILE A 47 -16.40 -2.93 10.04
N GLU A 48 -17.13 -2.42 11.02
CA GLU A 48 -18.43 -2.97 11.46
C GLU A 48 -19.49 -2.91 10.34
N THR A 49 -19.57 -1.79 9.62
CA THR A 49 -20.54 -1.60 8.52
C THR A 49 -20.28 -2.60 7.40
N ILE A 50 -19.03 -2.72 6.97
CA ILE A 50 -18.64 -3.63 5.88
C ILE A 50 -18.78 -5.09 6.33
N ALA A 51 -18.38 -5.42 7.55
CA ALA A 51 -18.54 -6.77 8.11
C ALA A 51 -20.02 -7.17 8.18
N ALA A 52 -20.91 -6.26 8.57
CA ALA A 52 -22.36 -6.51 8.56
C ALA A 52 -22.89 -6.77 7.13
N ALA A 53 -22.44 -6.01 6.14
CA ALA A 53 -22.81 -6.22 4.74
C ALA A 53 -22.29 -7.57 4.21
N ALA A 54 -21.06 -7.93 4.54
CA ALA A 54 -20.45 -9.21 4.16
C ALA A 54 -21.17 -10.40 4.81
N ARG A 55 -21.50 -10.31 6.11
CA ARG A 55 -22.27 -11.36 6.83
C ARG A 55 -23.66 -11.57 6.25
N SER A 56 -24.34 -10.48 5.91
CA SER A 56 -25.71 -10.52 5.39
C SER A 56 -25.79 -10.92 3.92
N GLY A 57 -24.66 -10.95 3.20
CA GLY A 57 -24.64 -11.23 1.76
C GLY A 57 -25.36 -10.18 0.93
N THR A 58 -25.50 -8.95 1.46
CA THR A 58 -26.22 -7.85 0.79
C THR A 58 -25.45 -7.24 -0.38
N THR A 59 -24.17 -7.61 -0.54
CA THR A 59 -23.31 -7.19 -1.64
C THR A 59 -22.52 -8.40 -2.18
N PRO A 60 -22.16 -8.43 -3.47
CA PRO A 60 -21.38 -9.52 -4.04
C PRO A 60 -19.87 -9.34 -3.81
N PHE A 61 -19.48 -8.61 -2.77
CA PHE A 61 -18.12 -8.10 -2.61
C PHE A 61 -17.26 -8.97 -1.69
N CYS A 62 -15.98 -9.07 -2.04
CA CYS A 62 -14.93 -9.63 -1.19
C CYS A 62 -14.00 -8.49 -0.76
N TRP A 63 -13.97 -8.20 0.54
CA TRP A 63 -13.26 -7.05 1.08
C TRP A 63 -11.87 -7.42 1.58
N ALA A 64 -10.88 -6.59 1.26
CA ALA A 64 -9.54 -6.65 1.83
C ALA A 64 -9.17 -5.29 2.39
N PHE A 65 -8.72 -5.26 3.64
CA PHE A 65 -8.29 -4.05 4.33
C PHE A 65 -6.78 -4.05 4.48
N PHE A 66 -6.16 -2.93 4.14
CA PHE A 66 -4.73 -2.69 4.32
C PHE A 66 -4.55 -1.48 5.22
N SER A 67 -3.70 -1.62 6.22
CA SER A 67 -3.38 -0.56 7.17
C SER A 67 -2.03 -0.83 7.82
N ARG A 68 -1.44 0.21 8.40
CA ARG A 68 -0.38 0.03 9.40
C ARG A 68 -0.96 -0.59 10.68
N PRO A 69 -0.11 -1.19 11.54
CA PRO A 69 -0.54 -1.68 12.85
C PRO A 69 -1.22 -0.56 13.66
N SER A 70 -2.41 -0.84 14.17
CA SER A 70 -3.22 0.10 14.95
C SER A 70 -4.06 -0.68 15.96
N PRO A 71 -3.93 -0.41 17.27
CA PRO A 71 -4.69 -1.13 18.30
C PRO A 71 -6.21 -1.06 18.11
N HIS A 72 -6.72 0.05 17.57
CA HIS A 72 -8.15 0.24 17.35
C HIS A 72 -8.67 -0.60 16.18
N ILE A 73 -7.87 -0.71 15.10
CA ILE A 73 -8.18 -1.56 13.95
C ILE A 73 -8.11 -3.02 14.37
N GLU A 74 -7.02 -3.43 15.02
CA GLU A 74 -6.82 -4.79 15.52
C GLU A 74 -7.93 -5.21 16.49
N GLY A 75 -8.30 -4.33 17.42
CA GLY A 75 -9.41 -4.57 18.36
C GLY A 75 -10.75 -4.74 17.65
N SER A 76 -11.01 -3.96 16.60
CA SER A 76 -12.24 -4.07 15.81
C SER A 76 -12.33 -5.39 15.05
N PHE A 77 -11.22 -5.84 14.45
CA PHE A 77 -11.13 -7.15 13.78
C PHE A 77 -11.12 -8.34 14.75
N SER A 78 -10.86 -8.11 16.03
CA SER A 78 -10.88 -9.14 17.08
C SER A 78 -12.28 -9.37 17.66
N HIS A 79 -13.25 -8.50 17.36
CA HIS A 79 -14.64 -8.67 17.80
C HIS A 79 -15.28 -9.90 17.15
N THR A 80 -15.97 -10.73 17.94
CA THR A 80 -16.50 -12.05 17.52
C THR A 80 -17.25 -12.02 16.20
N ASP A 81 -18.06 -11.00 15.96
CA ASP A 81 -18.85 -10.87 14.72
C ASP A 81 -18.02 -10.59 13.47
N VAL A 82 -16.82 -10.04 13.64
CA VAL A 82 -15.88 -9.72 12.54
C VAL A 82 -14.92 -10.89 12.36
N THR A 83 -14.26 -11.35 13.43
CA THR A 83 -13.25 -12.42 13.40
C THR A 83 -13.74 -13.70 12.71
N ARG A 84 -15.03 -14.04 12.86
CA ARG A 84 -15.62 -15.26 12.28
C ARG A 84 -15.72 -15.24 10.76
N ILE A 85 -15.67 -14.06 10.14
CA ILE A 85 -15.80 -13.89 8.69
C ILE A 85 -14.57 -13.28 8.03
N THR A 86 -13.53 -12.98 8.81
CA THR A 86 -12.29 -12.37 8.32
C THR A 86 -11.09 -13.27 8.57
N ARG A 87 -10.06 -13.12 7.74
CA ARG A 87 -8.72 -13.64 8.02
C ARG A 87 -7.77 -12.47 8.10
N THR A 88 -7.07 -12.35 9.23
CA THR A 88 -6.02 -11.35 9.41
C THR A 88 -4.67 -11.97 9.05
N THR A 89 -3.84 -11.23 8.34
CA THR A 89 -2.47 -11.62 8.02
C THR A 89 -1.59 -10.40 8.22
N VAL A 90 -0.58 -10.54 9.06
CA VAL A 90 0.45 -9.51 9.22
C VAL A 90 1.41 -9.66 8.06
N LEU A 91 1.65 -8.55 7.35
CA LEU A 91 2.70 -8.46 6.34
C LEU A 91 3.96 -7.95 7.06
N PRO A 92 4.91 -8.84 7.42
CA PRO A 92 6.10 -8.40 8.13
C PRO A 92 6.96 -7.53 7.22
N PHE A 93 7.70 -6.60 7.83
CA PHE A 93 8.87 -6.04 7.16
C PHE A 93 9.87 -7.18 6.96
N SER A 94 10.21 -7.45 5.71
CA SER A 94 11.23 -8.41 5.34
C SER A 94 12.19 -7.78 4.34
N ASN A 95 13.40 -8.33 4.32
CA ASN A 95 14.42 -8.01 3.33
C ASN A 95 14.20 -8.78 2.02
N ASP A 96 13.02 -9.40 1.84
CA ASP A 96 12.69 -10.13 0.61
C ASP A 96 12.71 -9.18 -0.60
N ALA A 97 12.44 -7.89 -0.37
CA ALA A 97 12.52 -6.84 -1.37
C ALA A 97 13.93 -6.30 -1.63
N ASP A 98 14.96 -6.68 -0.85
CA ASP A 98 16.30 -6.09 -0.95
C ASP A 98 16.90 -6.28 -2.35
N SER A 99 16.71 -7.46 -2.96
CA SER A 99 17.18 -7.74 -4.33
C SER A 99 16.45 -6.87 -5.36
N ASP A 100 15.14 -6.66 -5.20
CA ASP A 100 14.36 -5.83 -6.11
C ASP A 100 14.66 -4.34 -5.91
N ILE A 101 14.96 -3.92 -4.67
CA ILE A 101 15.40 -2.57 -4.34
C ILE A 101 16.77 -2.29 -4.92
N GLU A 102 17.71 -3.24 -4.85
CA GLU A 102 19.02 -3.11 -5.48
C GLU A 102 18.88 -2.92 -6.99
N LEU A 103 18.06 -3.76 -7.63
CA LEU A 103 17.78 -3.65 -9.07
C LEU A 103 17.16 -2.30 -9.42
N TYR A 104 16.17 -1.85 -8.65
CA TYR A 104 15.52 -0.55 -8.82
C TYR A 104 16.50 0.63 -8.67
N LEU A 105 17.38 0.58 -7.67
CA LEU A 105 18.39 1.60 -7.46
C LEU A 105 19.40 1.63 -8.61
N ARG A 106 19.89 0.47 -9.08
CA ARG A 106 20.86 0.40 -10.20
C ARG A 106 20.28 1.01 -11.47
N ASP A 107 19.08 0.58 -11.88
CA ASP A 107 18.39 1.16 -13.04
C ASP A 107 18.13 2.66 -12.86
N GLY A 108 17.72 3.08 -11.65
CA GLY A 108 17.50 4.47 -11.30
C GLY A 108 18.75 5.35 -11.48
N PHE A 109 19.91 4.91 -10.99
CA PHE A 109 21.16 5.66 -11.14
C PHE A 109 21.66 5.68 -12.59
N GLU A 110 21.51 4.57 -13.33
CA GLU A 110 21.81 4.54 -14.77
C GLU A 110 20.97 5.56 -15.55
N ASN A 111 19.67 5.66 -15.23
CA ASN A 111 18.78 6.64 -15.84
C ASN A 111 19.21 8.07 -15.49
N ILE A 112 19.59 8.35 -14.24
CA ILE A 112 20.10 9.68 -13.83
C ILE A 112 21.34 10.08 -14.64
N LEU A 113 22.29 9.15 -14.84
CA LEU A 113 23.49 9.41 -15.63
C LEU A 113 23.15 9.69 -17.10
N ARG A 114 22.27 8.88 -17.67
CA ARG A 114 21.82 8.99 -19.07
C ARG A 114 21.13 10.33 -19.32
N ASP A 115 20.18 10.71 -18.46
CA ASP A 115 19.42 11.95 -18.59
C ASP A 115 20.30 13.21 -18.50
N ARG A 116 21.43 13.10 -17.79
CA ARG A 116 22.39 14.19 -17.60
C ARG A 116 23.56 14.16 -18.58
N ASN A 117 23.59 13.21 -19.52
CA ASN A 117 24.73 12.97 -20.41
C ASN A 117 26.07 12.83 -19.65
N ILE A 118 26.03 12.26 -18.43
CA ILE A 118 27.23 12.00 -17.65
C ILE A 118 27.73 10.62 -18.06
N SER A 119 28.95 10.55 -18.61
CA SER A 119 29.58 9.26 -18.86
C SER A 119 29.78 8.55 -17.53
N ALA A 120 29.27 7.32 -17.42
CA ALA A 120 29.51 6.49 -16.25
C ALA A 120 31.03 6.39 -16.03
N LYS A 121 31.51 6.90 -14.88
CA LYS A 121 32.81 6.45 -14.36
C LYS A 121 32.69 4.93 -14.16
N SER A 122 33.80 4.21 -14.25
CA SER A 122 33.80 2.76 -14.06
C SER A 122 33.16 2.45 -12.69
N GLN A 123 31.88 2.05 -12.71
CA GLN A 123 31.10 1.57 -11.58
C GLN A 123 30.62 2.65 -10.57
N TRP A 124 29.91 3.69 -11.03
CA TRP A 124 29.15 4.60 -10.15
C TRP A 124 27.63 4.35 -10.20
N PRO A 125 26.94 4.22 -9.06
CA PRO A 125 27.50 4.06 -7.72
C PRO A 125 28.30 2.77 -7.55
N SER A 126 29.20 2.74 -6.55
CA SER A 126 29.95 1.53 -6.24
C SER A 126 29.04 0.46 -5.63
N ASP A 127 29.49 -0.80 -5.63
CA ASP A 127 28.71 -1.87 -4.99
C ASP A 127 28.56 -1.65 -3.47
N ASP A 128 29.54 -0.99 -2.82
CA ASP A 128 29.45 -0.61 -1.41
C ASP A 128 28.39 0.48 -1.18
N ASP A 129 28.28 1.45 -2.08
CA ASP A 129 27.21 2.46 -2.04
C ASP A 129 25.84 1.78 -2.20
N MET A 130 25.73 0.83 -3.12
CA MET A 130 24.50 0.07 -3.37
C MET A 130 24.09 -0.75 -2.15
N GLN A 131 25.01 -1.49 -1.55
CA GLN A 131 24.73 -2.24 -0.32
C GLN A 131 24.31 -1.33 0.83
N THR A 132 24.93 -0.15 0.95
CA THR A 132 24.57 0.84 1.96
C THR A 132 23.15 1.33 1.77
N LEU A 133 22.76 1.69 0.54
CA LEU A 133 21.41 2.15 0.22
C LEU A 133 20.34 1.06 0.40
N VAL A 134 20.63 -0.18 -0.04
CA VAL A 134 19.73 -1.32 0.15
C VAL A 134 19.52 -1.58 1.63
N LYS A 135 20.60 -1.63 2.42
CA LYS A 135 20.50 -1.82 3.86
C LYS A 135 19.75 -0.66 4.55
N ALA A 136 20.00 0.58 4.13
CA ALA A 136 19.30 1.74 4.68
C ALA A 136 17.82 1.77 4.30
N SER A 137 17.44 1.15 3.18
CA SER A 137 16.04 1.03 2.77
C SER A 137 15.22 0.14 3.69
N ASN A 138 15.83 -0.87 4.32
CA ASN A 138 15.14 -1.83 5.19
C ASN A 138 13.87 -2.41 4.54
N GLY A 139 13.98 -2.83 3.27
CA GLY A 139 12.86 -3.33 2.46
C GLY A 139 11.86 -2.27 1.96
N LEU A 140 12.11 -0.97 2.19
CA LEU A 140 11.20 0.12 1.83
C LEU A 140 11.59 0.80 0.50
N PHE A 141 10.83 0.53 -0.55
CA PHE A 141 10.98 1.24 -1.84
C PHE A 141 10.86 2.76 -1.74
N ILE A 142 10.10 3.29 -0.78
CA ILE A 142 9.97 4.75 -0.61
C ILE A 142 11.30 5.41 -0.24
N TYR A 143 12.16 4.72 0.52
CA TYR A 143 13.50 5.22 0.82
C TYR A 143 14.34 5.24 -0.46
N ALA A 144 14.40 4.13 -1.20
CA ALA A 144 15.13 4.03 -2.47
C ALA A 144 14.68 5.07 -3.51
N ALA A 145 13.36 5.26 -3.66
CA ALA A 145 12.81 6.27 -4.56
C ALA A 145 13.18 7.70 -4.12
N THR A 146 13.24 7.94 -2.81
CA THR A 146 13.64 9.25 -2.25
C THR A 146 15.13 9.50 -2.48
N ALA A 147 15.98 8.48 -2.25
CA ALA A 147 17.41 8.51 -2.54
C ALA A 147 17.68 8.93 -3.99
N LEU A 148 17.05 8.22 -4.95
CA LEU A 148 17.16 8.55 -6.37
C LEU A 148 16.68 9.98 -6.66
N ARG A 149 15.55 10.41 -6.10
CA ARG A 149 15.03 11.78 -6.29
C ARG A 149 15.98 12.86 -5.76
N VAL A 150 16.62 12.64 -4.62
CA VAL A 150 17.59 13.57 -4.03
C VAL A 150 18.80 13.70 -4.96
N VAL A 151 19.37 12.57 -5.38
CA VAL A 151 20.53 12.53 -6.29
C VAL A 151 20.19 13.12 -7.65
N ALA A 152 19.01 12.79 -8.20
CA ALA A 152 18.51 13.31 -9.48
C ALA A 152 18.24 14.81 -9.49
N ARG A 153 18.14 15.47 -8.33
CA ARG A 153 17.95 16.93 -8.22
C ARG A 153 19.22 17.70 -7.87
N ALA A 154 20.25 17.01 -7.40
CA ALA A 154 21.49 17.65 -6.97
C ALA A 154 22.34 18.13 -8.16
N GLY A 155 23.11 19.21 -7.98
CA GLY A 155 24.08 19.66 -8.98
C GLY A 155 25.20 18.64 -9.20
N PHE A 156 25.64 17.98 -8.12
CA PHE A 156 26.70 16.97 -8.11
C PHE A 156 26.16 15.63 -7.55
N PRO A 157 25.82 14.65 -8.42
CA PRO A 157 25.26 13.37 -7.99
C PRO A 157 26.11 12.61 -6.97
N GLU A 158 27.43 12.65 -7.11
CA GLU A 158 28.38 11.97 -6.21
C GLU A 158 28.34 12.55 -4.79
N GLU A 159 28.21 13.87 -4.66
CA GLU A 159 28.12 14.52 -3.35
C GLU A 159 26.76 14.25 -2.70
N ALA A 160 25.69 14.27 -3.50
CA ALA A 160 24.35 14.00 -3.01
C ALA A 160 24.18 12.55 -2.56
N LEU A 161 24.80 11.60 -3.25
CA LEU A 161 24.79 10.19 -2.85
C LEU A 161 25.36 9.99 -1.45
N ARG A 162 26.40 10.74 -1.07
CA ARG A 162 27.00 10.68 0.29
C ARG A 162 26.12 11.27 1.39
N ALA A 163 25.09 12.05 1.01
CA ALA A 163 24.19 12.72 1.93
C ALA A 163 22.87 11.97 2.15
N VAL A 164 22.67 10.84 1.46
CA VAL A 164 21.50 9.96 1.55
C VAL A 164 21.82 8.77 2.44
#